data_AF-A0A2E8E990-F1
#
_entry.id   AF-A0A2E8E990-F1
#
_cell.length_a   1.000
_cell.length_b   1.000
_cell.length_c   1.000
_cell.angle_alpha   90.00
_cell.angle_beta   90.00
_cell.angle_gamma   90.00
#
_symmetry.space_group_name_H-M   'P 1'
#
loop_
_entity.id
_entity.type
_entity.pdbx_description
1 polymer ?
#
loop_
_entity_poly.entity_id
_entity_poly.type
_entity_poly.pdbx_seq_one_letter_code
_entity_poly.pdbx_strand_id
1 'polypeptide(L)'
;MLVFMLVFLHHADSKNHRGGTGRTPRAGPGSERQRGHRHGARRAPADGGRRRISRTAKASRQGEVVRSTRPTPRGPSVIALDTSSVVAYLDGSTGKDVLAVDLALEQQQAVLPPVVLCELLSAPRLPKRPRALFQQLPQLDLLDGYWERAGLLRARILAKGHNARIADALIAQSCLDHDVPLISRDRDFQTFSRLTPLQLLE
;
A
#
# COMPACT_ATOMS: atom_id res chain seq x y z
N MET A 1 -13.20 -20.08 -13.93
CA MET A 1 -12.07 -20.96 -14.31
C MET A 1 -10.70 -20.32 -14.10
N LEU A 2 -10.53 -19.00 -14.27
CA LEU A 2 -9.21 -18.37 -14.28
C LEU A 2 -8.53 -18.22 -12.91
N VAL A 3 -9.30 -17.79 -11.91
CA VAL A 3 -8.90 -17.74 -10.50
C VAL A 3 -8.46 -19.11 -9.99
N PHE A 4 -9.24 -20.14 -10.33
CA PHE A 4 -8.88 -21.53 -10.05
C PHE A 4 -7.51 -21.87 -10.63
N MET A 5 -7.11 -21.34 -11.78
CA MET A 5 -5.80 -21.66 -12.35
C MET A 5 -4.62 -21.03 -11.59
N LEU A 6 -4.73 -19.81 -11.05
CA LEU A 6 -3.69 -19.21 -10.20
C LEU A 6 -3.49 -20.03 -8.92
N VAL A 7 -4.61 -20.40 -8.27
CA VAL A 7 -4.64 -21.20 -7.03
C VAL A 7 -4.13 -22.62 -7.29
N PHE A 8 -4.54 -23.25 -8.40
CA PHE A 8 -4.10 -24.60 -8.77
C PHE A 8 -2.63 -24.65 -9.22
N LEU A 9 -2.12 -23.64 -9.94
CA LEU A 9 -0.69 -23.59 -10.26
C LEU A 9 0.14 -23.49 -8.99
N HIS A 10 -0.32 -22.71 -8.00
CA HIS A 10 0.37 -22.59 -6.73
C HIS A 10 0.41 -23.92 -5.96
N HIS A 11 -0.75 -24.55 -5.78
CA HIS A 11 -0.86 -25.83 -5.09
C HIS A 11 -0.13 -26.99 -5.78
N ALA A 12 0.07 -26.91 -7.10
CA ALA A 12 0.82 -27.91 -7.85
C ALA A 12 2.35 -27.80 -7.64
N ASP A 13 2.89 -26.59 -7.47
CA ASP A 13 4.34 -26.37 -7.27
C ASP A 13 4.79 -26.57 -5.81
N SER A 14 3.92 -26.31 -4.81
CA SER A 14 4.27 -26.48 -3.38
C SER A 14 4.63 -27.92 -2.97
N LYS A 15 4.36 -28.91 -3.82
CA LYS A 15 4.68 -30.32 -3.54
C LYS A 15 6.13 -30.73 -3.86
N ASN A 16 6.97 -29.85 -4.42
CA ASN A 16 8.22 -30.29 -5.05
C ASN A 16 9.57 -29.78 -4.51
N HIS A 17 9.65 -29.09 -3.37
CA HIS A 17 10.96 -28.60 -2.88
C HIS A 17 11.27 -28.94 -1.42
N ARG A 18 11.87 -30.12 -1.22
CA ARG A 18 12.81 -30.40 -0.13
C ARG A 18 14.24 -30.31 -0.63
N GLY A 19 15.07 -29.52 0.05
CA GLY A 19 16.51 -29.76 0.16
C GLY A 19 17.42 -28.62 -0.29
N GLY A 20 18.38 -28.27 0.57
CA GLY A 20 19.66 -27.71 0.11
C GLY A 20 20.20 -26.50 0.87
N THR A 21 20.92 -26.76 1.95
CA THR A 21 21.74 -25.85 2.77
C THR A 21 22.99 -25.29 2.04
N GLY A 22 23.48 -24.11 2.42
CA GLY A 22 24.86 -23.68 2.10
C GLY A 22 25.26 -22.28 2.60
N ARG A 23 26.31 -22.21 3.44
CA ARG A 23 26.84 -21.03 4.17
C ARG A 23 27.70 -20.06 3.30
N THR A 24 27.78 -18.82 3.80
CA THR A 24 28.68 -17.65 3.57
C THR A 24 30.20 -17.94 3.72
N PRO A 25 31.18 -16.96 3.70
CA PRO A 25 31.26 -15.53 3.27
C PRO A 25 32.58 -15.16 2.50
N ARG A 26 32.75 -13.92 1.97
CA ARG A 26 34.04 -13.14 2.08
C ARG A 26 33.95 -11.64 1.70
N ALA A 27 34.94 -10.91 2.24
CA ALA A 27 35.20 -9.49 2.46
C ALA A 27 35.42 -8.54 1.25
N GLY A 28 35.37 -7.22 1.53
CA GLY A 28 35.52 -6.03 0.64
C GLY A 28 36.96 -5.73 0.18
N PRO A 29 37.46 -4.46 0.10
CA PRO A 29 36.88 -3.12 0.37
C PRO A 29 37.11 -2.07 -0.77
N GLY A 30 36.65 -0.81 -0.62
CA GLY A 30 37.20 0.29 -1.43
C GLY A 30 36.45 1.64 -1.43
N SER A 31 37.21 2.72 -1.18
CA SER A 31 36.97 4.17 -1.39
C SER A 31 35.90 4.86 -0.52
N GLU A 32 36.18 5.79 0.41
CA GLU A 32 37.02 7.02 0.42
C GLU A 32 36.32 8.27 -0.17
N ARG A 33 36.27 9.32 0.66
CA ARG A 33 35.90 10.73 0.42
C ARG A 33 34.38 10.97 0.35
N GLN A 34 33.79 11.95 1.05
CA GLN A 34 34.16 13.36 0.98
C GLN A 34 33.59 14.19 2.15
N ARG A 35 34.52 14.93 2.77
CA ARG A 35 34.46 16.22 3.46
C ARG A 35 33.08 16.87 3.73
N GLY A 36 32.90 17.23 4.99
CA GLY A 36 31.85 18.13 5.44
C GLY A 36 32.09 19.60 5.10
N HIS A 37 30.99 20.34 5.09
CA HIS A 37 30.96 21.77 5.36
C HIS A 37 29.79 22.05 6.31
N ARG A 38 30.13 22.55 7.50
CA ARG A 38 29.23 23.24 8.41
C ARG A 38 29.24 24.72 8.05
N HIS A 39 28.07 25.33 7.90
CA HIS A 39 27.84 26.73 8.29
C HIS A 39 26.39 26.86 8.77
N GLY A 40 26.23 27.12 10.08
CA GLY A 40 25.10 27.90 10.58
C GLY A 40 25.29 29.37 10.18
N ALA A 41 24.40 30.32 10.44
CA ALA A 41 23.14 30.38 11.15
C ALA A 41 22.52 31.76 10.82
N ARG A 42 21.20 31.93 10.98
CA ARG A 42 20.54 32.99 11.79
C ARG A 42 19.14 33.40 11.27
N ARG A 43 18.16 33.18 12.17
CA ARG A 43 17.03 34.03 12.64
C ARG A 43 16.15 34.73 11.57
N ALA A 44 14.87 34.40 11.40
CA ALA A 44 13.67 34.50 12.28
C ALA A 44 12.81 35.74 11.93
N PRO A 45 11.48 35.57 11.76
CA PRO A 45 10.56 36.68 11.98
C PRO A 45 9.44 36.34 12.99
N ALA A 46 8.94 37.41 13.59
CA ALA A 46 7.61 37.60 14.18
C ALA A 46 7.27 36.84 15.47
N ASP A 47 7.28 37.58 16.59
CA ASP A 47 6.29 37.38 17.66
C ASP A 47 5.83 38.73 18.19
N GLY A 48 4.52 38.88 18.37
CA GLY A 48 3.88 40.16 18.65
C GLY A 48 2.37 40.04 18.76
N GLY A 49 1.90 39.46 19.87
CA GLY A 49 0.73 40.01 20.56
C GLY A 49 -0.61 39.27 20.37
N ARG A 50 -0.82 38.27 21.23
CA ARG A 50 -2.13 37.68 21.54
C ARG A 50 -3.07 38.65 22.31
N ARG A 51 -4.37 38.35 22.17
CA ARG A 51 -5.48 38.26 23.18
C ARG A 51 -6.63 39.25 23.00
N ARG A 52 -7.84 38.71 22.80
CA ARG A 52 -8.86 38.70 23.87
C ARG A 52 -9.99 37.67 23.64
N ILE A 53 -10.23 36.96 24.74
CA ILE A 53 -11.28 36.01 25.12
C ILE A 53 -12.58 36.75 25.47
N SER A 54 -13.75 36.14 25.18
CA SER A 54 -15.06 36.27 25.89
C SER A 54 -16.21 35.89 24.93
N ARG A 55 -17.29 35.16 25.26
CA ARG A 55 -17.72 34.27 26.34
C ARG A 55 -19.13 33.77 25.89
N THR A 56 -19.41 32.48 26.09
CA THR A 56 -20.73 31.86 26.40
C THR A 56 -22.03 32.29 25.69
N ALA A 57 -22.71 31.31 25.07
CA ALA A 57 -24.14 31.08 25.30
C ALA A 57 -24.47 29.59 25.20
N LYS A 58 -25.09 29.07 26.27
CA LYS A 58 -25.76 27.76 26.39
C LYS A 58 -27.01 27.76 25.50
N ALA A 59 -27.29 26.65 24.83
CA ALA A 59 -28.66 26.24 24.52
C ALA A 59 -28.76 24.71 24.53
N SER A 60 -29.57 24.20 25.45
CA SER A 60 -30.03 22.81 25.52
C SER A 60 -31.14 22.58 24.49
N ARG A 61 -31.05 21.51 23.68
CA ARG A 61 -32.17 20.74 23.10
C ARG A 61 -31.66 19.31 22.90
N GLN A 62 -31.90 18.39 23.83
CA GLN A 62 -33.00 17.43 23.80
C GLN A 62 -33.22 16.78 22.44
N GLY A 63 -32.82 15.50 22.36
CA GLY A 63 -33.59 14.43 21.71
C GLY A 63 -33.62 14.44 20.18
N GLU A 64 -32.57 13.94 19.55
CA GLU A 64 -32.71 13.32 18.24
C GLU A 64 -32.21 11.88 18.32
N VAL A 65 -33.18 10.97 18.18
CA VAL A 65 -33.01 9.53 18.10
C VAL A 65 -32.10 9.27 16.90
N VAL A 66 -30.84 8.93 17.16
CA VAL A 66 -29.92 8.43 16.13
C VAL A 66 -30.53 7.14 15.60
N ARG A 67 -31.29 7.27 14.52
CA ARG A 67 -31.70 6.15 13.68
C ARG A 67 -30.40 5.51 13.22
N SER A 68 -30.12 4.34 13.78
CA SER A 68 -29.06 3.45 13.33
C SER A 68 -29.22 3.26 11.83
N THR A 69 -28.43 3.99 11.04
CA THR A 69 -28.31 3.79 9.61
C THR A 69 -27.59 2.47 9.45
N ARG A 70 -28.39 1.40 9.35
CA ARG A 70 -27.93 0.08 8.96
C ARG A 70 -27.08 0.26 7.69
N PRO A 71 -25.79 -0.13 7.69
CA PRO A 71 -24.96 0.02 6.51
C PRO A 71 -25.66 -0.68 5.35
N THR A 72 -25.90 0.05 4.27
CA THR A 72 -26.33 -0.56 3.00
C THR A 72 -25.32 -1.64 2.64
N PRO A 73 -25.74 -2.81 2.14
CA PRO A 73 -24.81 -3.82 1.70
C PRO A 73 -23.94 -3.18 0.62
N ARG A 74 -22.66 -2.96 0.95
CA ARG A 74 -21.66 -2.53 -0.02
C ARG A 74 -21.66 -3.61 -1.11
N GLY A 75 -21.43 -3.21 -2.37
CA GLY A 75 -21.17 -4.18 -3.44
C GLY A 75 -20.06 -5.17 -3.03
N PRO A 76 -19.80 -6.22 -3.82
CA PRO A 76 -18.76 -7.19 -3.49
C PRO A 76 -17.48 -6.46 -3.04
N SER A 77 -17.03 -6.73 -1.82
CA SER A 77 -15.90 -6.01 -1.23
C SER A 77 -14.64 -6.40 -1.99
N VAL A 78 -14.20 -5.53 -2.89
CA VAL A 78 -12.94 -5.72 -3.61
C VAL A 78 -11.77 -5.35 -2.70
N ILE A 79 -10.62 -5.98 -2.96
CA ILE A 79 -9.39 -5.83 -2.18
C ILE A 79 -8.23 -5.64 -3.16
N ALA A 80 -7.48 -4.56 -2.97
CA ALA A 80 -6.32 -4.26 -3.79
C ALA A 80 -5.13 -5.14 -3.38
N LEU A 81 -4.37 -5.62 -4.37
CA LEU A 81 -3.15 -6.36 -4.14
C LEU A 81 -1.93 -5.48 -4.40
N ASP A 82 -0.96 -5.52 -3.51
CA ASP A 82 0.38 -4.95 -3.71
C ASP A 82 1.34 -5.97 -4.36
N THR A 83 2.31 -5.47 -5.10
CA THR A 83 3.35 -6.27 -5.76
C THR A 83 4.10 -7.16 -4.78
N SER A 84 4.46 -6.66 -3.60
CA SER A 84 5.26 -7.40 -2.63
C SER A 84 4.59 -8.69 -2.15
N SER A 85 3.27 -8.66 -1.91
CA SER A 85 2.48 -9.81 -1.49
C SER A 85 2.11 -10.73 -2.65
N VAL A 86 1.85 -10.19 -3.84
CA VAL A 86 1.66 -11.01 -5.04
C VAL A 86 2.92 -11.82 -5.37
N VAL A 87 4.09 -11.19 -5.32
CA VAL A 87 5.37 -11.89 -5.54
C VAL A 87 5.59 -12.97 -4.48
N ALA A 88 5.34 -12.66 -3.20
CA ALA A 88 5.46 -13.64 -2.12
C ALA A 88 4.53 -14.85 -2.32
N TYR A 89 3.28 -14.60 -2.76
CA TYR A 89 2.33 -15.64 -3.13
C TYR A 89 2.86 -16.51 -4.26
N LEU A 90 3.34 -15.91 -5.35
CA LEU A 90 3.90 -16.67 -6.48
C LEU A 90 5.13 -17.49 -6.09
N ASP A 91 5.96 -16.98 -5.17
CA ASP A 91 7.17 -17.64 -4.70
C ASP A 91 6.89 -18.80 -3.71
N GLY A 92 5.64 -19.01 -3.28
CA GLY A 92 5.32 -20.02 -2.26
C GLY A 92 5.83 -19.68 -0.89
N SER A 93 5.96 -18.38 -0.63
CA SER A 93 6.21 -17.90 0.72
C SER A 93 5.05 -18.26 1.64
N THR A 94 5.30 -18.20 2.94
CA THR A 94 4.24 -18.28 3.96
C THR A 94 4.06 -16.91 4.59
N GLY A 95 2.86 -16.65 5.09
CA GLY A 95 2.50 -15.39 5.71
C GLY A 95 1.00 -15.20 5.68
N LYS A 96 0.48 -14.34 6.56
CA LYS A 96 -0.93 -13.97 6.51
C LYS A 96 -1.25 -13.30 5.17
N ASP A 97 -0.35 -12.46 4.69
CA ASP A 97 -0.51 -11.71 3.44
C ASP A 97 -0.67 -12.64 2.23
N VAL A 98 0.08 -13.75 2.23
CA VAL A 98 -0.03 -14.79 1.20
C VAL A 98 -1.39 -15.49 1.26
N LEU A 99 -1.88 -15.82 2.46
CA LEU A 99 -3.22 -16.39 2.64
C LEU A 99 -4.32 -15.40 2.23
N ALA A 100 -4.14 -14.11 2.52
CA ALA A 100 -5.07 -13.07 2.12
C ALA A 100 -5.11 -12.90 0.59
N VAL A 101 -3.96 -12.97 -0.09
CA VAL A 101 -3.90 -12.99 -1.57
C VAL A 101 -4.65 -14.20 -2.12
N ASP A 102 -4.37 -15.39 -1.59
CA ASP A 102 -5.01 -16.63 -2.04
C ASP A 102 -6.54 -16.54 -1.90
N LEU A 103 -7.02 -16.12 -0.74
CA LEU A 103 -8.45 -15.96 -0.45
C LEU A 103 -9.10 -14.89 -1.34
N ALA A 104 -8.45 -13.72 -1.52
CA ALA A 104 -8.97 -12.64 -2.36
C ALA A 104 -9.06 -13.06 -3.84
N LEU A 105 -8.09 -13.85 -4.31
CA LEU A 105 -8.15 -14.46 -5.63
C LEU A 105 -9.30 -15.45 -5.70
N GLU A 106 -9.35 -16.46 -4.83
CA GLU A 106 -10.39 -17.50 -4.76
C GLU A 106 -11.82 -16.91 -4.77
N GLN A 107 -12.03 -15.85 -3.99
CA GLN A 107 -13.31 -15.17 -3.84
C GLN A 107 -13.61 -14.14 -4.94
N GLN A 108 -12.73 -13.99 -5.94
CA GLN A 108 -12.86 -13.01 -7.03
C GLN A 108 -12.98 -11.56 -6.52
N GLN A 109 -12.31 -11.26 -5.41
CA GLN A 109 -12.27 -9.92 -4.80
C GLN A 109 -11.01 -9.14 -5.17
N ALA A 110 -9.98 -9.81 -5.67
CA ALA A 110 -8.71 -9.21 -6.03
C ALA A 110 -8.84 -8.19 -7.17
N VAL A 111 -8.38 -6.96 -6.93
CA VAL A 111 -8.16 -5.91 -7.93
C VAL A 111 -6.71 -5.44 -7.91
N LEU A 112 -6.23 -4.86 -9.01
CA LEU A 112 -4.89 -4.29 -9.10
C LEU A 112 -4.94 -2.76 -9.16
N PRO A 113 -4.22 -2.05 -8.28
CA PRO A 113 -3.79 -0.69 -8.57
C PRO A 113 -3.00 -0.67 -9.90
N PRO A 114 -3.21 0.30 -10.82
CA PRO A 114 -2.60 0.25 -12.16
C PRO A 114 -1.07 0.13 -12.16
N VAL A 115 -0.40 0.74 -11.18
CA VAL A 115 1.06 0.66 -11.03
C VAL A 115 1.53 -0.75 -10.68
N VAL A 116 0.76 -1.52 -9.92
CA VAL A 116 1.10 -2.90 -9.54
C VAL A 116 1.16 -3.79 -10.77
N LEU A 117 0.25 -3.64 -11.73
CA LEU A 117 0.34 -4.38 -12.99
C LEU A 117 1.66 -4.08 -13.71
N CYS A 118 2.08 -2.81 -13.76
CA CYS A 118 3.36 -2.42 -14.35
C CYS A 118 4.55 -3.08 -13.65
N GLU A 119 4.57 -3.08 -12.31
CA GLU A 119 5.63 -3.71 -11.51
C GLU A 119 5.69 -5.22 -11.71
N LEU A 120 4.56 -5.91 -11.67
CA LEU A 120 4.46 -7.34 -11.91
C LEU A 120 4.94 -7.71 -13.31
N LEU A 121 4.51 -6.99 -14.33
CA LEU A 121 4.95 -7.23 -15.71
C LEU A 121 6.44 -6.91 -15.92
N SER A 122 7.03 -6.04 -15.09
CA SER A 122 8.44 -5.67 -15.13
C SER A 122 9.35 -6.64 -14.35
N ALA A 123 8.78 -7.55 -13.56
CA ALA A 123 9.55 -8.51 -12.78
C ALA A 123 10.29 -9.50 -13.71
N PRO A 124 11.64 -9.53 -13.71
CA PRO A 124 12.42 -10.26 -14.70
C PRO A 124 12.29 -11.78 -14.60
N ARG A 125 11.84 -12.28 -13.43
CA ARG A 125 11.69 -13.71 -13.14
C ARG A 125 10.24 -14.19 -13.20
N LEU A 126 9.28 -13.33 -13.56
CA LEU A 126 7.87 -13.72 -13.61
C LEU A 126 7.65 -14.72 -14.77
N PRO A 127 7.19 -15.96 -14.50
CA PRO A 127 6.94 -16.92 -15.57
C PRO A 127 5.84 -16.43 -16.53
N LYS A 128 5.90 -16.83 -17.82
CA LYS A 128 4.98 -16.35 -18.86
C LYS A 128 3.49 -16.61 -18.57
N ARG A 129 3.16 -17.72 -17.89
CA ARG A 129 1.76 -18.10 -17.58
C ARG A 129 1.12 -17.17 -16.54
N PRO A 130 1.71 -16.93 -15.35
CA PRO A 130 1.24 -15.90 -14.41
C PRO A 130 1.03 -14.53 -15.05
N ARG A 131 1.91 -14.14 -15.98
CA ARG A 131 1.83 -12.85 -16.69
C ARG A 131 0.48 -12.61 -17.36
N ALA A 132 -0.04 -13.60 -18.09
CA ALA A 132 -1.32 -13.50 -18.80
C ALA A 132 -2.53 -13.49 -17.84
N LEU A 133 -2.37 -14.04 -16.63
CA LEU A 133 -3.42 -14.07 -15.63
C LEU A 133 -3.56 -12.71 -14.92
N PHE A 134 -2.46 -12.03 -14.63
CA PHE A 134 -2.51 -10.68 -14.03
C PHE A 134 -3.14 -9.64 -14.97
N GLN A 135 -2.96 -9.77 -16.28
CA GLN A 135 -3.61 -8.90 -17.25
C GLN A 135 -5.14 -9.05 -17.29
N GLN A 136 -5.67 -10.12 -16.70
CA GLN A 136 -7.10 -10.40 -16.65
C GLN A 136 -7.74 -10.02 -15.30
N LEU A 137 -6.93 -9.66 -14.31
CA LEU A 137 -7.47 -9.13 -13.06
C LEU A 137 -8.06 -7.74 -13.30
N PRO A 138 -9.21 -7.43 -12.67
CA PRO A 138 -9.76 -6.08 -12.71
C PRO A 138 -8.76 -5.08 -12.12
N GLN A 139 -8.69 -3.90 -12.72
CA GLN A 139 -7.84 -2.80 -12.26
C GLN A 139 -8.71 -1.70 -11.65
N LEU A 140 -8.17 -0.98 -10.67
CA LEU A 140 -8.76 0.25 -10.18
C LEU A 140 -8.61 1.35 -11.25
N ASP A 141 -9.70 2.05 -11.56
CA ASP A 141 -9.68 3.14 -12.51
C ASP A 141 -8.84 4.32 -12.00
N LEU A 142 -8.16 5.03 -12.91
CA LEU A 142 -7.55 6.32 -12.59
C LEU A 142 -8.63 7.40 -12.61
N LEU A 143 -8.91 7.98 -11.45
CA LEU A 143 -9.85 9.10 -11.35
C LEU A 143 -9.18 10.41 -11.76
N ASP A 144 -9.96 11.36 -12.25
CA ASP A 144 -9.47 12.71 -12.59
C ASP A 144 -8.71 13.32 -11.40
N GLY A 145 -7.58 13.97 -11.68
CA GLY A 145 -6.70 14.55 -10.66
C GLY A 145 -5.87 13.55 -9.85
N TYR A 146 -5.87 12.27 -10.20
CA TYR A 146 -5.10 11.21 -9.52
C TYR A 146 -3.62 11.58 -9.32
N TRP A 147 -2.94 12.05 -10.36
CA TRP A 147 -1.51 12.38 -10.31
C TRP A 147 -1.21 13.50 -9.33
N GLU A 148 -2.08 14.52 -9.27
CA GLU A 148 -1.94 15.63 -8.32
C GLU A 148 -2.16 15.14 -6.89
N ARG A 149 -3.24 14.39 -6.63
CA ARG A 149 -3.51 13.84 -5.29
C ARG A 149 -2.39 12.91 -4.81
N ALA A 150 -1.85 12.05 -5.68
CA ALA A 150 -0.73 11.19 -5.36
C ALA A 150 0.55 12.00 -5.04
N GLY A 151 0.82 13.06 -5.81
CA GLY A 151 1.93 13.98 -5.54
C GLY A 151 1.77 14.70 -4.19
N LEU A 152 0.58 15.20 -3.88
CA LEU A 152 0.27 15.86 -2.61
C LEU A 152 0.29 14.87 -1.43
N LEU A 153 -0.19 13.65 -1.61
CA LEU A 153 -0.05 12.57 -0.62
C LEU A 153 1.43 12.33 -0.32
N ARG A 154 2.23 12.08 -1.36
CA ARG A 154 3.67 11.85 -1.22
C ARG A 154 4.37 13.02 -0.51
N ALA A 155 4.08 14.26 -0.91
CA ALA A 155 4.64 15.45 -0.27
C ALA A 155 4.30 15.52 1.23
N ARG A 156 3.06 15.18 1.61
CA ARG A 156 2.63 15.14 3.02
C ARG A 156 3.38 14.08 3.84
N ILE A 157 3.65 12.90 3.26
CA ILE A 157 4.41 11.84 3.93
C ILE A 157 5.88 12.27 4.11
N LEU A 158 6.50 12.83 3.07
CA LEU A 158 7.88 13.32 3.10
C LEU A 158 8.06 14.49 4.10
N ALA A 159 7.10 15.42 4.16
CA ALA A 159 7.14 16.54 5.09
C ALA A 159 7.11 16.10 6.57
N LYS A 160 6.63 14.88 6.85
CA LYS A 160 6.65 14.26 8.17
C LYS A 160 7.93 13.45 8.44
N GLY A 161 8.91 13.49 7.54
CA GLY A 161 10.19 12.81 7.68
C GLY A 161 10.16 11.31 7.41
N HIS A 162 9.12 10.81 6.74
CA HIS A 162 9.01 9.39 6.38
C HIS A 162 9.35 9.15 4.91
N ASN A 163 9.77 7.93 4.58
CA ASN A 163 9.94 7.50 3.19
C ASN A 163 8.59 7.38 2.49
N ALA A 164 8.57 7.73 1.21
CA ALA A 164 7.45 7.53 0.30
C ALA A 164 7.99 7.35 -1.11
N ARG A 165 8.16 6.09 -1.53
CA ARG A 165 8.52 5.77 -2.91
C ARG A 165 7.37 6.23 -3.81
N ILE A 166 7.70 6.63 -5.04
CA ILE A 166 6.68 7.14 -5.97
C ILE A 166 5.63 6.06 -6.28
N ALA A 167 6.06 4.81 -6.48
CA ALA A 167 5.15 3.68 -6.72
C ALA A 167 4.20 3.46 -5.54
N ASP A 168 4.70 3.35 -4.31
CA ASP A 168 3.86 3.16 -3.12
C ASP A 168 2.86 4.30 -2.93
N ALA A 169 3.26 5.54 -3.21
CA ALA A 169 2.35 6.69 -3.15
C ALA A 169 1.24 6.61 -4.20
N LEU A 170 1.57 6.14 -5.41
CA LEU A 170 0.60 5.91 -6.48
C LEU A 170 -0.38 4.78 -6.12
N ILE A 171 0.14 3.66 -5.60
CA ILE A 171 -0.65 2.53 -5.11
C ILE A 171 -1.60 2.96 -3.98
N ALA A 172 -1.06 3.64 -2.96
CA ALA A 172 -1.83 4.14 -1.84
C ALA A 172 -2.91 5.14 -2.29
N GLN A 173 -2.58 6.04 -3.23
CA GLN A 173 -3.57 6.99 -3.75
C GLN A 173 -4.69 6.29 -4.51
N SER A 174 -4.37 5.27 -5.31
CA SER A 174 -5.37 4.48 -6.02
C SER A 174 -6.33 3.80 -5.02
N CYS A 175 -5.81 3.21 -3.95
CA CYS A 175 -6.64 2.60 -2.91
C CYS A 175 -7.52 3.63 -2.17
N LEU A 176 -6.96 4.79 -1.85
CA LEU A 176 -7.68 5.89 -1.17
C LEU A 176 -8.81 6.48 -2.02
N ASP A 177 -8.60 6.61 -3.33
CA ASP A 177 -9.60 7.14 -4.26
C ASP A 177 -10.85 6.24 -4.35
N HIS A 178 -10.68 4.94 -4.11
CA HIS A 178 -11.75 3.94 -4.25
C HIS A 178 -12.28 3.40 -2.91
N ASP A 179 -11.77 3.84 -1.76
CA ASP A 179 -12.06 3.26 -0.42
C ASP A 179 -11.81 1.74 -0.38
N VAL A 180 -10.72 1.29 -1.01
CA VAL A 180 -10.36 -0.13 -1.14
C VAL A 180 -9.19 -0.47 -0.21
N PRO A 181 -9.30 -1.54 0.61
CA PRO A 181 -8.19 -2.00 1.44
C PRO A 181 -7.06 -2.61 0.58
N LEU A 182 -5.83 -2.53 1.07
CA LEU A 182 -4.63 -3.03 0.41
C LEU A 182 -4.04 -4.22 1.17
N ILE A 183 -3.86 -5.36 0.49
CA ILE A 183 -3.01 -6.44 0.97
C ILE A 183 -1.57 -6.11 0.58
N SER A 184 -0.70 -5.95 1.57
CA SER A 184 0.74 -5.73 1.36
C SER A 184 1.54 -6.24 2.54
N ARG A 185 2.75 -6.73 2.26
CA ARG A 185 3.77 -7.05 3.26
C ARG A 185 4.87 -6.00 3.37
N ASP A 186 4.83 -4.98 2.52
CA ASP A 186 5.78 -3.87 2.58
C ASP A 186 5.43 -2.96 3.77
N ARG A 187 6.39 -2.81 4.68
CA ARG A 187 6.24 -2.01 5.89
C ARG A 187 6.12 -0.52 5.59
N ASP A 188 6.56 -0.07 4.41
CA ASP A 188 6.44 1.33 4.02
C ASP A 188 4.96 1.76 3.96
N PHE A 189 4.03 0.87 3.59
CA PHE A 189 2.58 1.15 3.61
C PHE A 189 2.02 1.41 5.01
N GLN A 190 2.65 0.91 6.08
CA GLN A 190 2.22 1.23 7.45
C GLN A 190 2.31 2.73 7.73
N THR A 191 3.26 3.43 7.11
CA THR A 191 3.35 4.89 7.21
C THR A 191 2.14 5.56 6.56
N PHE A 192 1.73 5.09 5.37
CA PHE A 192 0.55 5.62 4.69
C PHE A 192 -0.71 5.36 5.52
N SER A 193 -0.90 4.16 6.05
CA SER A 193 -2.06 3.80 6.88
C SER A 193 -2.12 4.58 8.20
N ARG A 194 -0.99 4.88 8.83
CA ARG A 194 -0.98 5.73 10.04
C ARG A 194 -1.37 7.17 9.78
N LEU A 195 -1.18 7.67 8.56
CA LEU A 195 -1.31 9.09 8.22
C LEU A 195 -2.49 9.41 7.32
N THR A 196 -3.23 8.38 6.87
CA THR A 196 -4.37 8.46 5.97
C THR A 196 -5.40 7.39 6.34
N PRO A 197 -6.61 7.42 5.77
CA PRO A 197 -7.60 6.35 5.96
C PRO A 197 -7.27 5.00 5.28
N LEU A 198 -6.09 4.85 4.66
CA LEU A 198 -5.72 3.61 3.97
C LEU A 198 -5.76 2.42 4.93
N GLN A 199 -6.56 1.41 4.57
CA GLN A 199 -6.67 0.17 5.34
C GLN A 199 -5.70 -0.88 4.79
N LEU A 200 -4.93 -1.51 5.68
CA LEU A 200 -4.04 -2.62 5.34
C LEU A 200 -4.63 -3.93 5.82
N LEU A 201 -4.49 -4.96 5.00
CA LEU A 201 -4.82 -6.34 5.35
C LEU A 201 -3.53 -7.16 5.35
N GLU A 202 -3.34 -7.91 6.44
CA GLU A 202 -2.28 -8.90 6.60
C GLU A 202 -2.91 -10.28 6.72
#